data_AF-A0A0Q8ZXJ9-F1
#
_entry.id   AF-A0A0Q8ZXJ9-F1
#
_cell.length_a   1.000
_cell.length_b   1.000
_cell.length_c   1.000
_cell.angle_alpha   90.00
_cell.angle_beta   90.00
_cell.angle_gamma   90.00
#
_symmetry.space_group_name_H-M   'P 1'
#
loop_
_entity.id
_entity.type
_entity.pdbx_description
1 polymer ?
#
loop_
_entity_poly.entity_id
_entity_poly.type
_entity_poly.pdbx_seq_one_letter_code
_entity_poly.pdbx_strand_id
1 'polypeptide(L)'
;MKILRATIALLFGMSAAMVAPVPATAAPGASGATVLTLAPAFGPLDSDWLRGELFAAPNEVLKVPYNNFPGATNTNKGADKLNEMLHSTPGPKIVAGHSQGAQVADAWLRRYGPTSDIDPATVTFVMTGDLESKYNGCANVPGSGCVAAYGGNGFPDDTPYTVKVIARQYDYFADCPNDLNNADAKKNRGAASLVGGKGELKPVHNDYSNIGLNDPANKTFVEGNATYILGAPATYFLPMVTQQWTSNSQKVGDDARLRPIVEAAYTRPMGTLPIPAAP
;
A
#
# COMPACT_ATOMS: atom_id res chain seq x y z
N MET A 1 -31.98 42.08 53.87
CA MET A 1 -30.69 41.35 53.83
C MET A 1 -30.96 39.98 53.19
N LYS A 2 -30.58 39.81 51.92
CA LYS A 2 -30.92 38.62 51.10
C LYS A 2 -29.97 37.46 51.41
N ILE A 3 -30.53 36.31 51.75
CA ILE A 3 -29.82 35.05 51.98
C ILE A 3 -29.55 34.41 50.61
N LEU A 4 -28.27 34.20 50.26
CA LEU A 4 -27.88 33.46 49.06
C LEU A 4 -27.26 32.12 49.50
N ARG A 5 -27.93 31.02 49.13
CA ARG A 5 -27.43 29.65 49.30
C ARG A 5 -26.44 29.36 48.16
N ALA A 6 -25.21 28.98 48.50
CA ALA A 6 -24.23 28.48 47.55
C ALA A 6 -24.25 26.95 47.57
N THR A 7 -24.60 26.34 46.44
CA THR A 7 -24.55 24.90 46.20
C THR A 7 -23.15 24.54 45.71
N ILE A 8 -22.44 23.66 46.43
CA ILE A 8 -21.15 23.11 46.01
C ILE A 8 -21.43 21.88 45.14
N ALA A 9 -21.01 21.91 43.87
CA ALA A 9 -20.95 20.73 43.01
C ALA A 9 -19.53 20.19 43.01
N LEU A 10 -19.33 18.99 43.57
CA LEU A 10 -18.09 18.22 43.46
C LEU A 10 -18.05 17.58 42.06
N LEU A 11 -17.08 17.96 41.23
CA LEU A 11 -16.74 17.27 39.99
C LEU A 11 -15.61 16.26 40.29
N PHE A 12 -15.95 14.97 40.29
CA PHE A 12 -14.96 13.90 40.25
C PHE A 12 -14.38 13.82 38.83
N GLY A 13 -13.15 14.31 38.66
CA GLY A 13 -12.36 14.06 37.46
C GLY A 13 -11.74 12.67 37.52
N MET A 14 -12.35 11.69 36.87
CA MET A 14 -11.66 10.45 36.51
C MET A 14 -10.92 10.68 35.19
N SER A 15 -9.62 10.96 35.27
CA SER A 15 -8.72 10.91 34.12
C SER A 15 -8.50 9.45 33.74
N ALA A 16 -9.21 8.98 32.70
CA ALA A 16 -8.82 7.76 32.00
C ALA A 16 -7.50 8.05 31.27
N ALA A 17 -6.40 7.52 31.79
CA ALA A 17 -5.13 7.50 31.07
C ALA A 17 -5.32 6.66 29.80
N MET A 18 -5.37 7.32 28.64
CA MET A 18 -5.32 6.63 27.36
C MET A 18 -3.90 6.11 27.18
N VAL A 19 -3.72 4.80 27.40
CA VAL A 19 -2.50 4.10 27.02
C VAL A 19 -2.52 4.02 25.50
N ALA A 20 -1.66 4.77 24.83
CA ALA A 20 -1.47 4.64 23.40
C ALA A 20 -0.99 3.21 23.10
N PRO A 21 -1.55 2.51 22.09
CA PRO A 21 -1.07 1.19 21.71
C PRO A 21 0.40 1.29 21.29
N VAL A 22 1.24 0.42 21.86
CA VAL A 22 2.62 0.24 21.42
C VAL A 22 2.55 -0.49 20.08
N PRO A 23 3.06 0.09 18.98
CA PRO A 23 3.07 -0.59 17.69
C PRO A 23 3.88 -1.87 17.81
N ALA A 24 3.25 -3.02 17.56
CA ALA A 24 3.95 -4.29 17.46
C ALA A 24 4.93 -4.18 16.29
N THR A 25 6.23 -4.08 16.56
CA THR A 25 7.24 -4.05 15.51
C THR A 25 7.77 -5.45 15.35
N ALA A 26 7.23 -6.22 14.41
CA ALA A 26 7.84 -7.46 13.98
C ALA A 26 9.10 -7.12 13.17
N ALA A 27 10.21 -6.85 13.85
CA ALA A 27 11.52 -6.80 13.22
C ALA A 27 11.99 -8.25 12.97
N PRO A 28 12.36 -8.63 11.74
CA PRO A 28 12.93 -9.96 11.51
C PRO A 28 14.17 -10.13 12.39
N GLY A 29 14.15 -11.13 13.27
CA GLY A 29 15.32 -11.51 14.06
C GLY A 29 16.48 -11.97 13.15
N ALA A 30 17.65 -12.21 13.74
CA ALA A 30 18.86 -12.62 13.02
C ALA A 30 18.72 -13.91 12.16
N SER A 31 17.62 -14.67 12.33
CA SER A 31 17.29 -15.89 11.59
C SER A 31 16.50 -15.68 10.28
N GLY A 32 16.09 -14.46 9.94
CA GLY A 32 15.19 -14.22 8.79
C GLY A 32 13.73 -14.62 9.04
N ALA A 33 12.89 -14.47 8.02
CA ALA A 33 11.47 -14.79 8.04
C ALA A 33 11.05 -15.64 6.83
N THR A 34 9.95 -16.39 6.96
CA THR A 34 9.31 -17.03 5.81
C THR A 34 8.41 -16.03 5.10
N VAL A 35 8.70 -15.75 3.83
CA VAL A 35 7.95 -14.83 2.99
C VAL A 35 6.93 -15.61 2.17
N LEU A 36 5.66 -15.51 2.57
CA LEU A 36 4.51 -16.03 1.86
C LEU A 36 4.11 -15.06 0.75
N THR A 37 4.38 -15.42 -0.50
CA THR A 37 4.12 -14.57 -1.66
C THR A 37 2.73 -14.82 -2.26
N LEU A 38 1.97 -13.75 -2.44
CA LEU A 38 0.65 -13.71 -3.07
C LEU A 38 0.79 -13.10 -4.47
N ALA A 39 0.51 -13.91 -5.48
CA ALA A 39 0.77 -13.59 -6.88
C ALA A 39 -0.15 -12.45 -7.40
N PRO A 40 0.34 -11.54 -8.25
CA PRO A 40 -0.53 -10.64 -9.00
C PRO A 40 -1.40 -11.42 -9.99
N ALA A 41 -2.36 -10.72 -10.61
CA ALA A 41 -3.18 -11.32 -11.64
C ALA A 41 -2.32 -11.85 -12.80
N PHE A 42 -2.65 -13.04 -13.31
CA PHE A 42 -2.07 -13.64 -14.53
C PHE A 42 -0.57 -14.00 -14.50
N GLY A 43 0.15 -13.81 -13.40
CA GLY A 43 1.59 -14.09 -13.35
C GLY A 43 2.14 -14.24 -11.93
N PRO A 44 3.41 -14.68 -11.79
CA PRO A 44 4.06 -14.73 -10.50
C PRO A 44 4.45 -13.33 -10.00
N LEU A 45 4.77 -13.23 -8.70
CA LEU A 45 5.46 -12.07 -8.15
C LEU A 45 6.96 -12.22 -8.42
N ASP A 46 7.57 -11.22 -9.08
CA ASP A 46 8.99 -11.24 -9.43
C ASP A 46 9.89 -11.13 -8.19
N SER A 47 11.06 -11.76 -8.22
CA SER A 47 11.99 -11.76 -7.08
C SER A 47 12.79 -10.47 -6.90
N ASP A 48 12.77 -9.57 -7.89
CA ASP A 48 13.35 -8.22 -7.78
C ASP A 48 12.32 -7.19 -7.26
N TRP A 49 11.11 -7.63 -6.92
CA TRP A 49 10.08 -6.77 -6.34
C TRP A 49 10.56 -6.14 -5.04
N LEU A 50 10.29 -4.83 -4.87
CA LEU A 50 10.82 -4.04 -3.76
C LEU A 50 12.36 -4.16 -3.62
N ARG A 51 13.10 -4.03 -4.72
CA ARG A 51 14.57 -4.22 -4.84
C ARG A 51 15.05 -5.62 -4.43
N GLY A 52 14.15 -6.59 -4.34
CA GLY A 52 14.44 -7.93 -3.84
C GLY A 52 14.66 -7.99 -2.32
N GLU A 53 14.39 -6.92 -1.57
CA GLU A 53 14.67 -6.84 -0.13
C GLU A 53 13.96 -7.95 0.67
N LEU A 54 12.78 -8.37 0.23
CA LEU A 54 12.05 -9.49 0.85
C LEU A 54 12.56 -10.86 0.39
N PHE A 55 13.18 -10.96 -0.78
CA PHE A 55 13.51 -12.24 -1.42
C PHE A 55 14.96 -12.68 -1.16
N ALA A 56 15.77 -11.81 -0.59
CA ALA A 56 17.16 -12.09 -0.22
C ALA A 56 17.25 -12.88 1.10
N ALA A 57 18.30 -13.69 1.22
CA ALA A 57 18.67 -14.33 2.48
C ALA A 57 18.86 -13.27 3.59
N PRO A 58 18.50 -13.56 4.86
CA PRO A 58 18.12 -14.87 5.39
C PRO A 58 16.65 -15.27 5.23
N ASN A 59 15.84 -14.54 4.44
CA ASN A 59 14.45 -14.93 4.23
C ASN A 59 14.31 -16.18 3.35
N GLU A 60 13.31 -16.99 3.64
CA GLU A 60 12.90 -18.11 2.79
C GLU A 60 11.59 -17.79 2.08
N VAL A 61 11.53 -17.96 0.76
CA VAL A 61 10.35 -17.56 -0.03
C VAL A 61 9.49 -18.77 -0.35
N LEU A 62 8.24 -18.74 0.10
CA LEU A 62 7.22 -19.73 -0.24
C LEU A 62 6.09 -19.05 -1.03
N LYS A 63 5.63 -19.73 -2.08
CA LYS A 63 4.47 -19.28 -2.87
C LYS A 63 3.20 -19.78 -2.23
N VAL A 64 2.21 -18.91 -2.05
CA VAL A 64 0.85 -19.33 -1.69
C VAL A 64 0.15 -19.80 -2.97
N PRO A 65 -0.22 -21.08 -3.09
CA PRO A 65 -0.80 -21.59 -4.33
C PRO A 65 -2.29 -21.26 -4.41
N TYR A 66 -2.68 -20.45 -5.38
CA TYR A 66 -4.08 -20.22 -5.71
C TYR A 66 -4.23 -19.85 -7.19
N ASN A 67 -5.48 -19.87 -7.68
CA ASN A 67 -5.79 -19.39 -9.02
C ASN A 67 -5.79 -17.86 -9.02
N ASN A 68 -4.80 -17.24 -9.68
CA ASN A 68 -4.66 -15.78 -9.78
C ASN A 68 -5.31 -15.19 -11.04
N PHE A 69 -6.38 -15.83 -11.55
CA PHE A 69 -7.32 -15.14 -12.43
C PHE A 69 -8.19 -14.19 -11.57
N PRO A 70 -8.35 -12.91 -11.96
CA PRO A 70 -9.16 -11.96 -11.19
C PRO A 70 -10.58 -12.44 -10.96
N GLY A 71 -11.03 -12.45 -9.70
CA GLY A 71 -12.40 -12.86 -9.35
C GLY A 71 -12.58 -13.18 -7.86
N ALA A 72 -13.81 -13.02 -7.36
CA ALA A 72 -14.14 -13.12 -5.93
C ALA A 72 -13.77 -14.47 -5.34
N THR A 73 -14.20 -15.50 -6.06
CA THR A 73 -13.94 -16.88 -5.71
C THR A 73 -12.45 -17.17 -5.61
N ASN A 74 -11.65 -16.60 -6.50
CA ASN A 74 -10.22 -16.84 -6.59
C ASN A 74 -9.46 -16.10 -5.49
N THR A 75 -9.80 -14.83 -5.24
CA THR A 75 -9.24 -14.04 -4.13
C THR A 75 -9.58 -14.68 -2.78
N ASN A 76 -10.83 -15.13 -2.58
CA ASN A 76 -11.23 -15.80 -1.36
C ASN A 76 -10.50 -17.14 -1.16
N LYS A 77 -10.35 -17.95 -2.21
CA LYS A 77 -9.55 -19.19 -2.16
C LYS A 77 -8.08 -18.91 -1.86
N GLY A 78 -7.53 -17.80 -2.37
CA GLY A 78 -6.20 -17.33 -2.01
C GLY A 78 -6.10 -17.04 -0.51
N ALA A 79 -7.09 -16.36 0.07
CA ALA A 79 -7.13 -16.07 1.51
C ALA A 79 -7.27 -17.35 2.34
N ASP A 80 -8.10 -18.30 1.91
CA ASP A 80 -8.25 -19.59 2.57
C ASP A 80 -6.92 -20.36 2.60
N LYS A 81 -6.18 -20.34 1.47
CA LYS A 81 -4.86 -21.00 1.39
C LYS A 81 -3.80 -20.26 2.20
N LEU A 82 -3.81 -18.93 2.18
CA LEU A 82 -2.94 -18.12 3.03
C LEU A 82 -3.16 -18.46 4.50
N ASN A 83 -4.42 -18.61 4.92
CA ASN A 83 -4.76 -19.02 6.28
C ASN A 83 -4.12 -20.36 6.65
N GLU A 84 -4.29 -21.39 5.81
CA GLU A 84 -3.67 -22.70 6.01
C GLU A 84 -2.14 -22.61 6.14
N MET A 85 -1.50 -21.81 5.28
CA MET A 85 -0.04 -21.66 5.29
C MET A 85 0.46 -20.87 6.50
N LEU A 86 -0.24 -19.83 6.93
CA LEU A 86 0.14 -19.07 8.12
C LEU A 86 0.12 -19.94 9.40
N HIS A 87 -0.81 -20.88 9.53
CA HIS A 87 -0.86 -21.82 10.66
C HIS A 87 0.21 -22.93 10.58
N SER A 88 0.51 -23.42 9.37
CA SER A 88 1.46 -24.51 9.17
C SER A 88 2.92 -24.06 9.06
N THR A 89 3.16 -22.78 8.82
CA THR A 89 4.51 -22.21 8.71
C THR A 89 5.00 -21.73 10.09
N PRO A 90 6.06 -22.33 10.66
CA PRO A 90 6.60 -21.90 11.94
C PRO A 90 7.40 -20.59 11.83
N GLY A 91 7.68 -19.95 12.97
CA GLY A 91 8.59 -18.80 13.04
C GLY A 91 8.02 -17.48 12.49
N PRO A 92 8.84 -16.42 12.37
CA PRO A 92 8.41 -15.14 11.81
C PRO A 92 8.00 -15.25 10.35
N LYS A 93 6.92 -14.57 9.97
CA LYS A 93 6.31 -14.62 8.63
C LYS A 93 6.13 -13.22 8.06
N ILE A 94 6.34 -13.10 6.75
CA ILE A 94 5.99 -11.92 5.97
C ILE A 94 5.04 -12.34 4.88
N VAL A 95 3.86 -11.72 4.79
CA VAL A 95 2.94 -11.90 3.67
C VAL A 95 3.21 -10.79 2.66
N ALA A 96 3.70 -11.14 1.48
CA ALA A 96 4.04 -10.19 0.43
C ALA A 96 3.07 -10.32 -0.74
N GLY A 97 2.26 -9.29 -0.99
CA GLY A 97 1.23 -9.30 -2.04
C GLY A 97 1.31 -8.11 -2.98
N HIS A 98 1.02 -8.35 -4.25
CA HIS A 98 0.88 -7.30 -5.27
C HIS A 98 -0.45 -7.40 -6.00
N SER A 99 -1.15 -6.29 -6.22
CA SER A 99 -2.35 -6.23 -7.07
C SER A 99 -3.43 -7.19 -6.55
N GLN A 100 -3.84 -8.22 -7.31
CA GLN A 100 -4.73 -9.28 -6.80
C GLN A 100 -4.19 -9.95 -5.53
N GLY A 101 -2.88 -10.13 -5.40
CA GLY A 101 -2.26 -10.67 -4.19
C GLY A 101 -2.41 -9.76 -2.97
N ALA A 102 -2.48 -8.43 -3.16
CA ALA A 102 -2.81 -7.52 -2.06
C ALA A 102 -4.27 -7.71 -1.61
N GLN A 103 -5.21 -7.81 -2.56
CA GLN A 103 -6.61 -8.09 -2.26
C GLN A 103 -6.81 -9.44 -1.53
N VAL A 104 -5.95 -10.43 -1.78
CA VAL A 104 -5.93 -11.69 -1.02
C VAL A 104 -5.54 -11.45 0.44
N ALA A 105 -4.52 -10.61 0.69
CA ALA A 105 -4.13 -10.20 2.03
C ALA A 105 -5.24 -9.40 2.73
N ASP A 106 -5.87 -8.44 2.05
CA ASP A 106 -7.02 -7.70 2.58
C ASP A 106 -8.17 -8.63 2.95
N ALA A 107 -8.52 -9.56 2.07
CA ALA A 107 -9.55 -10.56 2.33
C ALA A 107 -9.21 -11.44 3.54
N TRP A 108 -7.95 -11.82 3.73
CA TRP A 108 -7.52 -12.56 4.92
C TRP A 108 -7.63 -11.72 6.19
N LEU A 109 -7.12 -10.48 6.16
CA LEU A 109 -7.16 -9.55 7.29
C LEU A 109 -8.60 -9.21 7.71
N ARG A 110 -9.55 -9.16 6.77
CA ARG A 110 -10.98 -9.01 7.08
C ARG A 110 -11.63 -10.28 7.65
N ARG A 111 -11.36 -11.44 7.04
CA ARG A 111 -12.11 -12.68 7.31
C ARG A 111 -11.56 -13.49 8.47
N TYR A 112 -10.24 -13.56 8.59
CA TYR A 112 -9.54 -14.41 9.55
C TYR A 112 -8.83 -13.59 10.62
N GLY A 113 -8.26 -12.44 10.25
CA GLY A 113 -7.50 -11.56 11.15
C GLY A 113 -8.16 -11.32 12.52
N PRO A 114 -9.46 -10.93 12.61
CA PRO A 114 -10.09 -10.57 13.88
C PRO A 114 -10.26 -11.73 14.87
N THR A 115 -10.23 -12.99 14.39
CA THR A 115 -10.50 -14.19 15.19
C THR A 115 -9.38 -15.24 15.11
N SER A 116 -8.27 -14.91 14.45
CA SER A 116 -7.14 -15.85 14.29
C SER A 116 -6.42 -16.03 15.63
N ASP A 117 -5.98 -17.25 15.90
CA ASP A 117 -5.13 -17.64 17.03
C ASP A 117 -3.63 -17.41 16.76
N ILE A 118 -3.28 -16.95 15.55
CA ILE A 118 -1.92 -16.60 15.19
C ILE A 118 -1.50 -15.33 15.93
N ASP A 119 -0.36 -15.39 16.60
CA ASP A 119 0.23 -14.22 17.25
C ASP A 119 0.52 -13.12 16.21
N PRO A 120 -0.16 -11.96 16.28
CA PRO A 120 0.02 -10.87 15.32
C PRO A 120 1.45 -10.32 15.30
N ALA A 121 2.21 -10.46 16.39
CA ALA A 121 3.62 -10.04 16.44
C ALA A 121 4.54 -10.93 15.57
N THR A 122 4.04 -12.09 15.11
CA THR A 122 4.83 -13.01 14.27
C THR A 122 4.56 -12.87 12.77
N VAL A 123 3.62 -12.00 12.36
CA VAL A 123 3.21 -11.84 10.96
C VAL A 123 3.19 -10.36 10.56
N THR A 124 3.91 -10.01 9.50
CA THR A 124 3.79 -8.69 8.85
C THR A 124 3.22 -8.83 7.46
N PHE A 125 2.28 -7.95 7.11
CA PHE A 125 1.75 -7.84 5.75
C PHE A 125 2.48 -6.72 5.01
N VAL A 126 2.92 -6.99 3.78
CA VAL A 126 3.53 -6.02 2.86
C VAL A 126 2.76 -6.08 1.54
N MET A 127 1.98 -5.05 1.28
CA MET A 127 1.05 -4.97 0.15
C MET A 127 1.50 -3.88 -0.80
N THR A 128 1.49 -4.18 -2.10
CA THR A 128 1.89 -3.24 -3.17
C THR A 128 0.82 -3.18 -4.25
N GLY A 129 0.63 -2.03 -4.91
CA GLY A 129 -0.36 -1.94 -5.98
C GLY A 129 -1.78 -2.30 -5.51
N ASP A 130 -2.08 -2.07 -4.23
CA ASP A 130 -3.36 -2.40 -3.63
C ASP A 130 -4.44 -1.38 -4.04
N LEU A 131 -5.44 -1.86 -4.79
CA LEU A 131 -6.58 -1.04 -5.19
C LEU A 131 -7.55 -0.73 -4.06
N GLU A 132 -7.50 -1.51 -2.98
CA GLU A 132 -8.34 -1.38 -1.79
C GLU A 132 -7.71 -0.46 -0.73
N SER A 133 -6.48 0.03 -0.97
CA SER A 133 -5.77 0.92 -0.06
C SER A 133 -6.66 2.11 0.34
N LYS A 134 -6.79 2.33 1.65
CA LYS A 134 -7.62 3.38 2.26
C LYS A 134 -7.36 4.76 1.66
N TYR A 135 -6.09 5.08 1.45
CA TYR A 135 -5.67 6.33 0.84
C TYR A 135 -5.29 6.09 -0.61
N ASN A 136 -6.01 6.74 -1.52
CA ASN A 136 -5.78 6.74 -2.96
C ASN A 136 -5.89 5.38 -3.67
N GLY A 137 -6.27 4.28 -2.99
CA GLY A 137 -6.70 3.08 -3.68
C GLY A 137 -7.91 3.38 -4.57
N CYS A 138 -7.89 2.93 -5.83
CA CYS A 138 -8.93 3.33 -6.78
C CYS A 138 -10.33 2.89 -6.37
N ALA A 139 -10.48 1.82 -5.59
CA ALA A 139 -11.78 1.40 -5.07
C ALA A 139 -12.37 2.38 -4.03
N ASN A 140 -11.52 3.23 -3.44
CA ASN A 140 -11.90 4.25 -2.45
C ASN A 140 -12.11 5.65 -3.04
N VAL A 141 -11.80 5.86 -4.32
CA VAL A 141 -12.01 7.15 -5.00
C VAL A 141 -13.35 7.14 -5.73
N PRO A 142 -14.34 7.96 -5.31
CA PRO A 142 -15.64 8.02 -5.97
C PRO A 142 -15.51 8.40 -7.45
N GLY A 143 -16.18 7.66 -8.32
CA GLY A 143 -16.17 7.90 -9.77
C GLY A 143 -14.92 7.42 -10.50
N SER A 144 -13.99 6.74 -9.83
CA SER A 144 -12.78 6.18 -10.48
C SER A 144 -13.11 5.11 -11.53
N GLY A 145 -14.24 4.41 -11.33
CA GLY A 145 -14.66 3.23 -12.09
C GLY A 145 -14.01 1.93 -11.63
N CYS A 146 -13.25 1.99 -10.54
CA CYS A 146 -12.63 0.84 -9.89
C CYS A 146 -13.48 0.39 -8.70
N VAL A 147 -13.66 -0.92 -8.54
CA VAL A 147 -14.47 -1.50 -7.47
C VAL A 147 -13.67 -2.64 -6.85
N ALA A 148 -13.54 -2.61 -5.52
CA ALA A 148 -13.18 -3.78 -4.75
C ALA A 148 -14.32 -4.78 -4.89
N ALA A 149 -14.20 -5.68 -5.84
CA ALA A 149 -14.99 -6.90 -5.78
C ALA A 149 -14.31 -7.78 -4.72
N TYR A 150 -15.02 -8.76 -4.15
CA TYR A 150 -14.44 -9.86 -3.33
C TYR A 150 -14.62 -9.75 -1.79
N GLY A 151 -15.83 -9.40 -1.34
CA GLY A 151 -16.30 -9.65 0.04
C GLY A 151 -16.03 -8.53 1.06
N GLY A 152 -15.58 -7.37 0.60
CA GLY A 152 -15.28 -6.18 1.40
C GLY A 152 -14.28 -5.29 0.67
N ASN A 153 -13.94 -4.15 1.25
CA ASN A 153 -12.95 -3.21 0.71
C ASN A 153 -11.96 -2.85 1.82
N GLY A 154 -10.68 -3.09 1.57
CA GLY A 154 -9.56 -2.85 2.49
C GLY A 154 -9.54 -3.79 3.69
N PHE A 155 -8.56 -3.66 4.57
CA PHE A 155 -8.53 -4.35 5.86
C PHE A 155 -9.17 -3.49 6.97
N PRO A 156 -9.58 -4.08 8.12
CA PRO A 156 -10.14 -3.32 9.25
C PRO A 156 -9.11 -2.37 9.88
N ASP A 157 -9.51 -1.14 10.19
CA ASP A 157 -8.64 -0.12 10.82
C ASP A 157 -8.05 -0.58 12.17
N ASP A 158 -8.76 -1.48 12.86
CA ASP A 158 -8.38 -2.07 14.16
C ASP A 158 -7.70 -3.43 14.02
N THR A 159 -7.18 -3.78 12.84
CA THR A 159 -6.43 -5.03 12.66
C THR A 159 -5.27 -5.15 13.66
N PRO A 160 -5.12 -6.31 14.33
CA PRO A 160 -4.03 -6.49 15.30
C PRO A 160 -2.67 -6.74 14.61
N TYR A 161 -2.67 -6.99 13.30
CA TYR A 161 -1.47 -7.30 12.51
C TYR A 161 -0.77 -6.03 12.02
N THR A 162 0.56 -6.09 11.89
CA THR A 162 1.33 -5.03 11.23
C THR A 162 1.09 -5.09 9.72
N VAL A 163 0.71 -3.96 9.13
CA VAL A 163 0.48 -3.85 7.68
C VAL A 163 1.30 -2.70 7.09
N LYS A 164 2.07 -2.97 6.05
CA LYS A 164 2.72 -1.95 5.20
C LYS A 164 2.01 -1.93 3.86
N VAL A 165 1.38 -0.80 3.53
CA VAL A 165 0.70 -0.57 2.26
C VAL A 165 1.54 0.37 1.43
N ILE A 166 2.11 -0.10 0.33
CA ILE A 166 3.07 0.64 -0.48
C ILE A 166 2.46 0.93 -1.84
N ALA A 167 2.31 2.21 -2.15
CA ALA A 167 1.92 2.69 -3.46
C ALA A 167 3.15 3.23 -4.20
N ARG A 168 3.21 2.99 -5.50
CA ARG A 168 4.13 3.68 -6.39
C ARG A 168 3.44 4.91 -6.97
N GLN A 169 4.16 6.03 -7.04
CA GLN A 169 3.61 7.28 -7.58
C GLN A 169 3.02 7.07 -8.99
N TYR A 170 1.75 7.41 -9.14
CA TYR A 170 0.93 7.27 -10.36
C TYR A 170 0.55 5.84 -10.76
N ASP A 171 0.76 4.84 -9.90
CA ASP A 171 0.07 3.56 -10.05
C ASP A 171 -1.43 3.80 -9.87
N TYR A 172 -2.21 3.82 -10.94
CA TYR A 172 -3.64 4.11 -10.87
C TYR A 172 -4.40 3.25 -9.84
N PHE A 173 -3.98 2.00 -9.62
CA PHE A 173 -4.67 1.12 -8.70
C PHE A 173 -4.46 1.55 -7.25
N ALA A 174 -3.21 1.78 -6.84
CA ALA A 174 -2.87 2.12 -5.45
C ALA A 174 -2.71 3.62 -5.15
N ASP A 175 -2.58 4.43 -6.19
CA ASP A 175 -2.33 5.86 -6.17
C ASP A 175 -3.20 6.54 -7.25
N CYS A 176 -4.51 6.42 -7.09
CA CYS A 176 -5.54 7.06 -7.89
C CYS A 176 -5.63 8.56 -7.55
N PRO A 177 -5.73 9.49 -8.53
CA PRO A 177 -5.99 10.90 -8.24
C PRO A 177 -7.37 11.09 -7.60
N ASN A 178 -7.46 11.94 -6.58
CA ASN A 178 -8.73 12.28 -5.91
C ASN A 178 -9.57 13.25 -6.75
N ASP A 179 -8.93 14.23 -7.41
CA ASP A 179 -9.61 15.11 -8.37
C ASP A 179 -9.64 14.46 -9.76
N LEU A 180 -10.72 13.73 -10.00
CA LEU A 180 -11.02 13.13 -11.29
C LEU A 180 -11.53 14.14 -12.33
N ASN A 181 -11.42 15.45 -12.14
CA ASN A 181 -11.70 16.46 -13.17
C ASN A 181 -10.44 17.10 -13.73
N ASN A 182 -9.31 16.99 -13.04
CA ASN A 182 -8.01 17.47 -13.53
C ASN A 182 -7.60 16.76 -14.83
N ALA A 183 -7.57 17.51 -15.94
CA ALA A 183 -7.34 16.96 -17.27
C ALA A 183 -5.92 16.40 -17.45
N ASP A 184 -4.91 16.99 -16.82
CA ASP A 184 -3.53 16.52 -16.92
C ASP A 184 -3.29 15.29 -16.06
N ALA A 185 -3.88 15.22 -14.86
CA ALA A 185 -3.87 13.99 -14.06
C ALA A 185 -4.57 12.83 -14.78
N LYS A 186 -5.68 13.08 -15.51
CA LYS A 186 -6.32 12.06 -16.37
C LYS A 186 -5.40 11.56 -17.47
N LYS A 187 -4.72 12.47 -18.19
CA LYS A 187 -3.75 12.10 -19.23
C LYS A 187 -2.60 11.29 -18.64
N ASN A 188 -2.08 11.73 -17.50
CA ASN A 188 -1.01 11.06 -16.79
C ASN A 188 -1.41 9.64 -16.35
N ARG A 189 -2.60 9.47 -15.77
CA ARG A 189 -3.20 8.16 -15.46
C ARG A 189 -3.26 7.28 -16.71
N GLY A 190 -3.78 7.80 -17.82
CA GLY A 190 -3.87 7.06 -19.08
C GLY A 190 -2.49 6.55 -19.52
N ALA A 191 -1.49 7.42 -19.47
CA ALA A 191 -0.12 7.09 -19.83
C ALA A 191 0.53 6.07 -18.88
N ALA A 192 0.24 6.13 -17.58
CA ALA A 192 0.79 5.23 -16.56
C ALA A 192 0.41 3.76 -16.78
N SER A 193 -0.66 3.49 -17.54
CA SER A 193 -1.04 2.13 -17.94
C SER A 193 -0.14 1.52 -19.00
N LEU A 194 0.78 2.30 -19.59
CA LEU A 194 1.67 1.88 -20.66
C LEU A 194 3.15 2.10 -20.32
N VAL A 195 3.47 3.21 -19.64
CA VAL A 195 4.86 3.67 -19.42
C VAL A 195 5.08 4.18 -18.00
N GLY A 196 6.33 4.52 -17.69
CA GLY A 196 6.75 5.09 -16.39
C GLY A 196 7.41 4.08 -15.46
N GLY A 197 7.38 2.80 -15.79
CA GLY A 197 8.14 1.74 -15.13
C GLY A 197 9.61 1.66 -15.53
N LYS A 198 10.27 0.55 -15.23
CA LYS A 198 11.69 0.27 -15.50
C LYS A 198 12.07 0.64 -16.92
N GLY A 199 13.09 1.49 -17.06
CA GLY A 199 13.54 2.02 -18.34
C GLY A 199 12.48 2.84 -19.08
N GLU A 200 11.50 3.40 -18.36
CA GLU A 200 10.36 4.18 -18.88
C GLU A 200 9.33 3.40 -19.73
N LEU A 201 9.50 2.10 -19.97
CA LEU A 201 8.72 1.34 -20.97
C LEU A 201 7.65 0.41 -20.39
N LYS A 202 7.63 0.19 -19.08
CA LYS A 202 6.64 -0.68 -18.42
C LYS A 202 5.49 0.16 -17.85
N PRO A 203 4.25 -0.37 -17.76
CA PRO A 203 3.20 0.23 -16.94
C PRO A 203 3.67 0.41 -15.50
N VAL A 204 3.31 1.52 -14.87
CA VAL A 204 3.73 1.82 -13.48
C VAL A 204 3.29 0.73 -12.51
N HIS A 205 2.05 0.22 -12.66
CA HIS A 205 1.49 -0.82 -11.80
C HIS A 205 2.32 -2.11 -11.80
N ASN A 206 2.93 -2.44 -12.94
CA ASN A 206 3.62 -3.72 -13.14
C ASN A 206 5.10 -3.66 -12.74
N ASP A 207 5.52 -2.62 -12.03
CA ASP A 207 6.92 -2.45 -11.67
C ASP A 207 7.08 -1.70 -10.34
N TYR A 208 7.45 -2.43 -9.29
CA TYR A 208 7.91 -1.86 -8.03
C TYR A 208 9.38 -2.25 -7.76
N SER A 209 10.11 -2.71 -8.78
CA SER A 209 11.46 -3.26 -8.61
C SER A 209 12.47 -2.23 -8.08
N ASN A 210 12.24 -0.94 -8.32
CA ASN A 210 13.09 0.14 -7.83
C ASN A 210 12.62 0.74 -6.49
N ILE A 211 11.48 0.32 -5.94
CA ILE A 211 10.95 0.84 -4.68
C ILE A 211 11.61 0.13 -3.50
N GLY A 212 12.17 0.86 -2.53
CA GLY A 212 12.74 0.24 -1.33
C GLY A 212 11.74 0.16 -0.20
N LEU A 213 11.70 -0.96 0.55
CA LEU A 213 10.75 -1.13 1.66
C LEU A 213 11.04 -0.13 2.79
N ASN A 214 12.32 0.11 3.05
CA ASN A 214 12.80 0.99 4.12
C ASN A 214 13.63 2.16 3.57
N ASP A 215 13.38 2.57 2.33
CA ASP A 215 14.09 3.71 1.73
C ASP A 215 13.83 4.98 2.56
N PRO A 216 14.88 5.70 3.00
CA PRO A 216 14.72 6.90 3.83
C PRO A 216 14.01 8.05 3.09
N ALA A 217 13.93 8.01 1.76
CA ALA A 217 13.17 8.97 0.95
C ALA A 217 11.68 8.61 0.83
N ASN A 218 11.25 7.43 1.31
CA ASN A 218 9.84 7.07 1.37
C ASN A 218 9.05 8.14 2.12
N LYS A 219 7.82 8.37 1.67
CA LYS A 219 6.85 9.19 2.40
C LYS A 219 5.89 8.26 3.13
N THR A 220 5.81 8.41 4.44
CA THR A 220 5.08 7.47 5.30
C THR A 220 4.01 8.17 6.11
N PHE A 221 2.86 7.52 6.27
CA PHE A 221 1.80 7.89 7.20
C PHE A 221 1.40 6.67 8.00
N VAL A 222 1.37 6.78 9.32
CA VAL A 222 1.04 5.67 10.24
C VAL A 222 -0.34 5.90 10.82
N GLU A 223 -1.19 4.90 10.74
CA GLU A 223 -2.53 4.88 11.32
C GLU A 223 -2.78 3.50 11.94
N GLY A 224 -2.90 3.44 13.28
CA GLY A 224 -2.98 2.17 14.00
C GLY A 224 -1.75 1.29 13.74
N ASN A 225 -1.98 0.04 13.34
CA ASN A 225 -0.93 -0.91 12.96
C ASN A 225 -0.57 -0.87 11.46
N ALA A 226 -1.18 0.04 10.69
CA ALA A 226 -0.90 0.22 9.28
C ALA A 226 0.08 1.37 9.03
N THR A 227 1.05 1.14 8.14
CA THR A 227 1.92 2.17 7.58
C THR A 227 1.65 2.28 6.08
N TYR A 228 1.11 3.43 5.67
CA TYR A 228 0.91 3.76 4.27
C TYR A 228 2.14 4.48 3.73
N ILE A 229 2.67 4.00 2.62
CA ILE A 229 3.96 4.40 2.07
C ILE A 229 3.78 4.80 0.61
N LEU A 230 4.14 6.03 0.27
CA LEU A 230 4.43 6.39 -1.12
C LEU A 230 5.92 6.11 -1.35
N GLY A 231 6.16 5.04 -2.12
CA GLY A 231 7.48 4.44 -2.31
C GLY A 231 8.41 5.30 -3.17
N ALA A 232 9.64 5.49 -2.70
CA ALA A 232 10.71 6.16 -3.40
C ALA A 232 11.56 5.18 -4.25
N PRO A 233 12.16 5.63 -5.37
CA PRO A 233 12.15 7.00 -5.87
C PRO A 233 10.83 7.38 -6.54
N ALA A 234 10.65 8.69 -6.78
CA ALA A 234 9.56 9.19 -7.61
C ALA A 234 9.57 8.50 -8.98
N THR A 235 8.40 8.37 -9.60
CA THR A 235 8.29 7.89 -10.98
C THR A 235 8.96 8.91 -11.90
N TYR A 236 9.92 8.44 -12.73
CA TYR A 236 10.82 9.16 -13.64
C TYR A 236 10.33 10.56 -14.10
N PHE A 237 10.03 10.73 -15.39
CA PHE A 237 9.11 11.79 -15.79
C PHE A 237 7.68 11.34 -15.48
N LEU A 238 6.77 12.30 -15.35
CA LEU A 238 5.34 12.07 -15.44
C LEU A 238 5.08 11.10 -16.62
N PRO A 239 4.34 10.00 -16.43
CA PRO A 239 3.98 9.10 -17.52
C PRO A 239 3.52 9.79 -18.81
N MET A 240 2.71 10.87 -18.73
CA MET A 240 2.30 11.63 -19.93
C MET A 240 3.45 12.39 -20.63
N VAL A 241 4.52 12.72 -19.92
CA VAL A 241 5.75 13.31 -20.46
C VAL A 241 6.65 12.21 -21.02
N THR A 242 6.73 11.07 -20.34
CA THR A 242 7.48 9.88 -20.79
C THR A 242 7.06 9.43 -22.19
N GLN A 243 5.76 9.44 -22.50
CA GLN A 243 5.22 9.05 -23.81
C GLN A 243 5.57 10.01 -24.96
N GLN A 244 6.04 11.22 -24.65
CA GLN A 244 6.36 12.19 -25.69
C GLN A 244 7.61 11.78 -26.45
N TRP A 245 7.54 11.91 -27.76
CA TRP A 245 8.68 11.66 -28.64
C TRP A 245 9.53 12.93 -28.79
N THR A 246 10.13 13.35 -27.67
CA THR A 246 10.93 14.57 -27.52
C THR A 246 12.25 14.26 -26.83
N SER A 247 13.19 15.21 -26.86
CA SER A 247 14.47 15.06 -26.16
C SER A 247 14.31 15.06 -24.64
N ASN A 248 15.23 14.42 -23.90
CA ASN A 248 15.22 14.44 -22.43
C ASN A 248 15.27 15.86 -21.85
N SER A 249 15.99 16.78 -22.50
CA SER A 249 16.04 18.19 -22.10
C SER A 249 14.63 18.83 -22.12
N GLN A 250 13.84 18.54 -23.15
CA GLN A 250 12.44 19.01 -23.21
C GLN A 250 11.58 18.33 -22.14
N LYS A 251 11.73 17.01 -21.95
CA LYS A 251 11.00 16.26 -20.91
C LYS A 251 11.23 16.82 -19.51
N VAL A 252 12.46 17.24 -19.17
CA VAL A 252 12.76 17.91 -17.88
C VAL A 252 11.94 19.18 -17.71
N GLY A 253 11.88 20.04 -18.74
CA GLY A 253 11.09 21.27 -18.69
C GLY A 253 9.58 21.01 -18.60
N ASP A 254 9.09 20.04 -19.36
CA ASP A 254 7.68 19.66 -19.34
C ASP A 254 7.26 19.01 -18.01
N ASP A 255 8.10 18.15 -17.43
CA ASP A 255 7.87 17.56 -16.12
C ASP A 255 7.80 18.63 -15.03
N ALA A 256 8.79 19.52 -14.99
CA ALA A 256 8.82 20.61 -14.00
C ALA A 256 7.58 21.52 -14.09
N ARG A 257 7.07 21.76 -15.30
CA ARG A 257 5.87 22.56 -15.53
C ARG A 257 4.58 21.81 -15.18
N LEU A 258 4.46 20.55 -15.57
CA LEU A 258 3.21 19.78 -15.48
C LEU A 258 3.05 19.06 -14.14
N ARG A 259 4.13 18.65 -13.48
CA ARG A 259 4.05 17.85 -12.26
C ARG A 259 3.29 18.54 -11.13
N PRO A 260 3.49 19.85 -10.84
CA PRO A 260 2.67 20.51 -9.83
C PRO A 260 1.17 20.48 -10.14
N ILE A 261 0.80 20.57 -11.44
CA ILE A 261 -0.60 20.51 -11.89
C ILE A 261 -1.17 19.10 -11.71
N VAL A 262 -0.40 18.08 -12.06
CA VAL A 262 -0.79 16.67 -11.85
C VAL A 262 -0.89 16.34 -10.36
N GLU A 263 0.11 16.71 -9.57
CA GLU A 263 0.17 16.47 -8.12
C GLU A 263 -0.97 17.16 -7.36
N ALA A 264 -1.46 18.31 -7.84
CA ALA A 264 -2.63 18.98 -7.25
C ALA A 264 -3.91 18.13 -7.28
N ALA A 265 -3.98 17.08 -8.12
CA ALA A 265 -5.10 16.16 -8.16
C ALA A 265 -5.04 15.07 -7.07
N TYR A 266 -3.94 14.98 -6.30
CA TYR A 266 -3.71 13.93 -5.32
C TYR A 266 -3.73 14.51 -3.89
N THR A 267 -4.49 13.88 -3.02
CA THR A 267 -4.56 14.17 -1.59
C THR A 267 -4.05 12.96 -0.82
N ARG A 268 -2.75 12.99 -0.53
CA ARG A 268 -2.02 11.91 0.13
C ARG A 268 -1.67 12.31 1.56
N PRO A 269 -2.04 11.55 2.61
CA PRO A 269 -1.70 11.92 3.98
C PRO A 269 -0.19 11.82 4.26
N MET A 270 0.53 10.96 3.53
CA MET A 270 1.99 10.87 3.60
C MET A 270 2.71 12.01 2.83
N GLY A 271 1.97 12.82 2.04
CA GLY A 271 2.54 13.85 1.17
C GLY A 271 2.98 13.31 -0.19
N THR A 272 3.86 14.06 -0.86
CA THR A 272 4.39 13.73 -2.19
C THR A 272 5.91 13.54 -2.16
N LEU A 273 6.43 12.81 -3.15
CA LEU A 273 7.86 12.63 -3.34
C LEU A 273 8.46 13.90 -3.99
N PRO A 274 9.74 14.21 -3.71
CA PRO A 274 10.42 15.28 -4.43
C PRO A 274 10.44 14.98 -5.93
N ILE A 275 10.44 16.04 -6.74
CA ILE A 275 10.65 15.93 -8.19
C ILE A 275 11.97 15.16 -8.39
N PRO A 276 11.99 14.08 -9.18
CA PRO A 276 13.22 13.35 -9.42
C PRO A 276 14.26 14.29 -10.04
N ALA A 277 15.52 14.12 -9.62
CA ALA A 277 16.61 14.80 -10.29
C ALA A 277 16.57 14.46 -11.79
N ALA A 278 16.85 15.42 -12.66
CA ALA A 278 16.95 15.17 -14.09
C ALA A 278 17.93 13.99 -14.32
N PRO A 279 17.56 13.01 -15.17
CA PRO A 279 18.43 11.87 -15.46
C PRO A 279 19.76 12.29 -16.08
#